data_AF-A0A3S9T206-F1
#
_entry.id   AF-A0A3S9T206-F1
#
_cell.length_a   1.000
_cell.length_b   1.000
_cell.length_c   1.000
_cell.angle_alpha   90.00
_cell.angle_beta   90.00
_cell.angle_gamma   90.00
#
_symmetry.space_group_name_H-M   'P 1'
#
loop_
_entity.id
_entity.type
_entity.pdbx_description
1 polymer ?
#
loop_
_entity_poly.entity_id
_entity_poly.type
_entity_poly.pdbx_seq_one_letter_code
_entity_poly.pdbx_strand_id
1 'polypeptide(L)'
;MNLYVTVEDLYPHKLATILGRGKRLERILKVYPTERRFKAASIEEIGQVIGIKNPDSKIMRQLATLDETYNELITPKYRSDLSIAPYAKTIMGIDTEYLLSPLDSIQFVIYQNNSFYSGFIFTNPKLAKAVSPKEGIKLLRRVIEDFKPDVIVGHNFNCDISVLERVYQDQIPELHKYDDTMKMARKSHVANIVGSAALKKLIQKLFDIKVIEVYKAYKDLTIFIEYGLMDALFPIYLRYFLMTGRKPEFKKPEKIDYLILPENEIELKYKKIHFPEE
;
A
#
# COMPACT_ATOMS: atom_id res chain seq x y z
N MET A 1 20.18 -7.81 0.17
CA MET A 1 19.22 -7.07 1.02
C MET A 1 19.74 -7.18 2.45
N ASN A 2 20.48 -6.19 2.92
CA ASN A 2 21.01 -6.21 4.28
C ASN A 2 19.88 -5.81 5.24
N LEU A 3 19.52 -6.70 6.17
CA LEU A 3 18.58 -6.39 7.24
C LEU A 3 19.17 -5.26 8.10
N TYR A 4 18.44 -4.15 8.21
CA TYR A 4 18.81 -2.95 8.98
C TYR A 4 18.67 -3.13 10.50
N VAL A 5 19.00 -4.30 11.03
CA VAL A 5 18.89 -4.59 12.47
C VAL A 5 20.28 -4.92 13.00
N THR A 6 20.78 -4.10 13.91
CA THR A 6 22.02 -4.41 14.65
C THR A 6 21.80 -5.67 15.48
N VAL A 7 22.88 -6.39 15.82
CA VAL A 7 22.78 -7.62 16.63
C VAL A 7 22.09 -7.36 17.98
N GLU A 8 22.26 -6.14 18.52
CA GLU A 8 21.67 -5.69 19.79
C GLU A 8 20.15 -5.47 19.70
N ASP A 9 19.63 -5.07 18.53
CA ASP A 9 18.19 -4.83 18.31
C ASP A 9 17.42 -6.07 17.83
N LEU A 10 18.13 -7.19 17.57
CA LEU A 10 17.52 -8.37 16.96
C LEU A 10 16.45 -9.01 17.83
N TYR A 11 16.70 -9.16 19.14
CA TYR A 11 15.75 -9.78 20.06
C TYR A 11 14.45 -8.95 20.23
N PRO A 12 14.51 -7.63 20.53
CA PRO A 12 13.33 -6.79 20.52
C PRO A 12 12.58 -6.82 19.19
N HIS A 13 13.31 -6.88 18.07
CA HIS A 13 12.71 -6.96 16.74
C HIS A 13 11.95 -8.29 16.52
N LYS A 14 12.55 -9.44 16.87
CA LYS A 14 11.90 -10.76 16.82
C LYS A 14 10.56 -10.76 17.56
N LEU A 15 10.58 -10.26 18.79
CA LEU A 15 9.37 -10.16 19.60
C LEU A 15 8.35 -9.18 19.00
N ALA A 16 8.80 -8.04 18.47
CA ALA A 16 7.92 -7.05 17.84
C ALA A 16 7.24 -7.60 16.58
N THR A 17 7.90 -8.50 15.83
CA THR A 17 7.30 -9.17 14.66
C THR A 17 6.08 -10.03 15.05
N ILE A 18 6.09 -10.63 16.24
CA ILE A 18 5.00 -11.51 16.73
C ILE A 18 3.96 -10.72 17.56
N LEU A 19 4.43 -9.87 18.47
CA LEU A 19 3.60 -9.17 19.45
C LEU A 19 3.09 -7.80 18.97
N GLY A 20 3.70 -7.24 17.92
CA GLY A 20 3.58 -5.84 17.57
C GLY A 20 4.37 -4.91 18.51
N ARG A 21 4.46 -3.63 18.14
CA ARG A 21 5.09 -2.60 18.98
C ARG A 21 4.06 -2.00 19.94
N GLY A 22 3.98 -2.52 21.15
CA GLY A 22 3.07 -2.02 22.18
C GLY A 22 3.23 -2.68 23.54
N LYS A 23 2.22 -2.52 24.41
CA LYS A 23 2.28 -2.90 25.84
C LYS A 23 2.74 -4.35 26.09
N ARG A 24 2.40 -5.31 25.23
CA ARG A 24 2.84 -6.71 25.38
C ARG A 24 4.34 -6.86 25.20
N LEU A 25 4.91 -6.22 24.16
CA LEU A 25 6.34 -6.18 23.92
C LEU A 25 7.07 -5.51 25.09
N GLU A 26 6.59 -4.35 25.54
CA GLU A 26 7.18 -3.61 26.67
C GLU A 26 7.25 -4.46 27.94
N ARG A 27 6.16 -5.18 28.27
CA ARG A 27 6.13 -6.08 29.43
C ARG A 27 7.13 -7.21 29.31
N ILE A 28 7.23 -7.86 28.14
CA ILE A 28 8.20 -8.93 27.92
C ILE A 28 9.63 -8.40 28.04
N LEU A 29 9.96 -7.28 27.40
CA LEU A 29 11.31 -6.71 27.48
C LEU A 29 11.66 -6.24 28.90
N LYS A 30 10.68 -5.83 29.70
CA LYS A 30 10.88 -5.48 31.11
C LYS A 30 11.19 -6.69 31.99
N VAL A 31 10.48 -7.81 31.80
CA VAL A 31 10.63 -9.02 32.62
C VAL A 31 11.79 -9.91 32.12
N TYR A 32 11.92 -10.01 30.80
CA TYR A 32 12.93 -10.79 30.07
C TYR A 32 13.73 -9.86 29.15
N PRO A 33 14.70 -9.10 29.71
CA PRO A 33 15.47 -8.11 28.94
C PRO A 33 16.41 -8.71 27.90
N THR A 34 16.68 -10.02 27.95
CA THR A 34 17.55 -10.71 26.99
C THR A 34 16.89 -11.96 26.42
N GLU A 35 17.25 -12.31 25.19
CA GLU A 35 16.73 -13.50 24.51
C GLU A 35 17.02 -14.79 25.30
N ARG A 36 18.19 -14.89 25.93
CA ARG A 36 18.55 -16.03 26.80
C ARG A 36 17.58 -16.18 27.98
N ARG A 37 17.20 -15.06 28.63
CA ARG A 37 16.25 -15.09 29.75
C ARG A 37 14.83 -15.44 29.29
N PHE A 38 14.44 -14.95 28.12
CA PHE A 38 13.15 -15.28 27.51
C PHE A 38 13.05 -16.77 27.16
N LYS A 39 14.05 -17.32 26.47
CA LYS A 39 14.10 -18.73 26.08
C LYS A 39 14.22 -19.70 27.27
N ALA A 40 14.66 -19.22 28.43
CA ALA A 40 14.71 -20.01 29.65
C ALA A 40 13.38 -20.02 30.42
N ALA A 41 12.44 -19.12 30.10
CA ALA A 41 11.13 -19.05 30.74
C ALA A 41 10.17 -20.08 30.13
N SER A 42 9.28 -20.62 30.96
CA SER A 42 8.19 -21.46 30.49
C SER A 42 7.16 -20.66 29.69
N ILE A 43 6.44 -21.35 28.81
CA ILE A 43 5.45 -20.68 27.96
C ILE A 43 4.28 -20.14 28.79
N GLU A 44 3.97 -20.78 29.92
CA GLU A 44 2.98 -20.34 30.90
C GLU A 44 3.38 -19.03 31.58
N GLU A 45 4.64 -18.89 32.00
CA GLU A 45 5.18 -17.65 32.59
C GLU A 45 5.13 -16.50 31.58
N ILE A 46 5.55 -16.75 30.34
CA ILE A 46 5.45 -15.78 29.24
C ILE A 46 3.99 -15.36 29.06
N GLY A 47 3.06 -16.33 29.04
CA GLY A 47 1.62 -16.10 28.90
C GLY A 47 1.05 -15.20 30.00
N GLN A 48 1.47 -15.41 31.24
CA GLN A 48 1.09 -14.55 32.38
C GLN A 48 1.56 -13.10 32.18
N VAL A 49 2.80 -12.88 31.73
CA VAL A 49 3.36 -11.53 31.51
C VAL A 49 2.56 -10.74 30.47
N ILE A 50 2.14 -11.38 29.36
CA ILE A 50 1.40 -10.71 28.28
C ILE A 50 -0.13 -10.83 28.38
N GLY A 51 -0.63 -11.51 29.42
CA GLY A 51 -2.06 -11.68 29.69
C GLY A 51 -2.76 -12.64 28.73
N ILE A 52 -2.09 -13.68 28.27
CA ILE A 52 -2.66 -14.74 27.43
C ILE A 52 -2.73 -16.03 28.26
N LYS A 53 -3.95 -16.48 28.57
CA LYS A 53 -4.20 -17.67 29.40
C LYS A 53 -4.15 -19.00 28.64
N ASN A 54 -4.38 -18.97 27.33
CA ASN A 54 -4.38 -20.18 26.50
C ASN A 54 -2.99 -20.41 25.91
N PRO A 55 -2.22 -21.40 26.39
CA PRO A 55 -0.88 -21.72 25.88
C PRO A 55 -0.90 -22.19 24.41
N ASP A 56 -2.03 -22.71 23.92
CA ASP A 56 -2.18 -23.15 22.53
C ASP A 56 -2.61 -22.04 21.57
N SER A 57 -2.76 -20.81 22.05
CA SER A 57 -3.09 -19.70 21.18
C SER A 57 -1.98 -19.45 20.14
N LYS A 58 -2.35 -18.91 18.97
CA LYS A 58 -1.41 -18.65 17.87
C LYS A 58 -0.17 -17.89 18.32
N ILE A 59 -0.36 -16.84 19.12
CA ILE A 59 0.74 -16.00 19.63
C ILE A 59 1.67 -16.81 20.53
N MET A 60 1.13 -17.62 21.43
CA MET A 60 1.95 -18.42 22.34
C MET A 60 2.76 -19.47 21.59
N ARG A 61 2.15 -20.18 20.62
CA ARG A 61 2.88 -21.11 19.74
C ARG A 61 4.02 -20.42 18.98
N GLN A 62 3.75 -19.22 18.44
CA GLN A 62 4.76 -18.42 17.75
C GLN A 62 5.92 -17.99 18.67
N LEU A 63 5.63 -17.64 19.93
CA LEU A 63 6.65 -17.26 20.91
C LEU A 63 7.49 -18.45 21.39
N ALA A 64 6.90 -19.65 21.47
CA ALA A 64 7.61 -20.88 21.85
C ALA A 64 8.70 -21.25 20.83
N THR A 65 8.45 -20.99 19.54
CA THR A 65 9.40 -21.19 18.43
C THR A 65 9.83 -19.84 17.86
N LEU A 66 10.36 -18.96 18.72
CA LEU A 66 10.63 -17.55 18.40
C LEU A 66 11.51 -17.39 17.15
N ASP A 67 12.60 -18.15 17.06
CA ASP A 67 13.57 -18.01 15.96
C ASP A 67 13.00 -18.56 14.66
N GLU A 68 12.39 -19.74 14.68
CA GLU A 68 11.77 -20.33 13.49
C GLU A 68 10.65 -19.43 12.97
N THR A 69 9.79 -18.95 13.87
CA THR A 69 8.71 -18.03 13.53
C THR A 69 9.25 -16.73 12.97
N TYR A 70 10.28 -16.15 13.60
CA TYR A 70 10.87 -14.91 13.11
C TYR A 70 11.42 -15.10 11.70
N ASN A 71 12.26 -16.12 11.49
CA ASN A 71 12.85 -16.43 10.20
C ASN A 71 11.77 -16.64 9.12
N GLU A 72 10.68 -17.33 9.45
CA GLU A 72 9.55 -17.47 8.54
C GLU A 72 8.92 -16.10 8.21
N LEU A 73 8.66 -15.27 9.23
CA LEU A 73 7.99 -13.98 9.11
C LEU A 73 8.86 -12.87 8.50
N ILE A 74 10.18 -13.03 8.42
CA ILE A 74 11.10 -12.13 7.70
C ILE A 74 11.56 -12.68 6.35
N THR A 75 11.12 -13.87 5.96
CA THR A 75 11.36 -14.41 4.62
C THR A 75 10.25 -13.97 3.68
N PRO A 76 10.54 -13.18 2.63
CA PRO A 76 9.52 -12.73 1.70
C PRO A 76 9.00 -13.89 0.86
N LYS A 77 7.68 -13.96 0.71
CA LYS A 77 6.97 -14.98 -0.07
C LYS A 77 6.41 -14.34 -1.33
N TYR A 78 7.15 -14.45 -2.44
CA TYR A 78 6.72 -13.96 -3.75
C TYR A 78 5.95 -15.04 -4.50
N ARG A 79 4.67 -14.82 -4.76
CA ARG A 79 3.79 -15.82 -5.39
C ARG A 79 2.69 -15.15 -6.20
N SER A 80 2.36 -15.74 -7.35
CA SER A 80 1.28 -15.26 -8.22
C SER A 80 -0.09 -15.31 -7.54
N ASP A 81 -0.32 -16.29 -6.65
CA ASP A 81 -1.57 -16.49 -5.89
C ASP A 81 -1.90 -15.37 -4.89
N LEU A 82 -0.99 -14.40 -4.71
CA LEU A 82 -1.27 -13.19 -3.94
C LEU A 82 -2.29 -12.28 -4.62
N SER A 83 -2.42 -12.37 -5.95
CA SER A 83 -3.38 -11.63 -6.74
C SER A 83 -4.60 -12.49 -7.07
N ILE A 84 -5.78 -11.86 -7.15
CA ILE A 84 -7.00 -12.50 -7.65
C ILE A 84 -6.99 -12.74 -9.17
N ALA A 85 -6.07 -12.10 -9.90
CA ALA A 85 -5.98 -12.15 -11.35
C ALA A 85 -4.51 -12.15 -11.83
N PRO A 86 -3.72 -13.20 -11.52
CA PRO A 86 -2.26 -13.19 -11.72
C PRO A 86 -1.81 -12.96 -13.17
N TYR A 87 -2.66 -13.28 -14.14
CA TYR A 87 -2.40 -13.15 -15.58
C TYR A 87 -3.16 -11.97 -16.22
N ALA A 88 -3.56 -10.98 -15.43
CA ALA A 88 -4.23 -9.76 -15.91
C ALA A 88 -3.42 -9.08 -17.02
N LYS A 89 -4.08 -8.79 -18.14
CA LYS A 89 -3.56 -8.04 -19.29
C LYS A 89 -3.88 -6.56 -19.19
N THR A 90 -5.02 -6.23 -18.58
CA THR A 90 -5.45 -4.87 -18.28
C THR A 90 -5.56 -4.71 -16.77
N ILE A 91 -4.76 -3.80 -16.20
CA ILE A 91 -4.72 -3.53 -14.75
C ILE A 91 -5.08 -2.07 -14.53
N MET A 92 -6.01 -1.77 -13.65
CA MET A 92 -6.39 -0.39 -13.31
C MET A 92 -6.09 -0.08 -11.85
N GLY A 93 -5.13 0.80 -11.61
CA GLY A 93 -4.89 1.43 -10.32
C GLY A 93 -5.87 2.57 -10.08
N ILE A 94 -6.49 2.64 -8.91
CA ILE A 94 -7.40 3.73 -8.52
C ILE A 94 -7.01 4.23 -7.13
N ASP A 95 -7.05 5.54 -6.96
CA ASP A 95 -6.85 6.23 -5.69
C ASP A 95 -7.85 7.39 -5.56
N THR A 96 -8.08 7.86 -4.33
CA THR A 96 -8.95 9.01 -4.04
C THR A 96 -8.37 9.92 -2.98
N GLU A 97 -8.62 11.21 -3.13
CA GLU A 97 -8.24 12.22 -2.13
C GLU A 97 -9.48 12.92 -1.57
N TYR A 98 -9.47 13.23 -0.27
CA TYR A 98 -10.65 13.72 0.46
C TYR A 98 -10.29 14.54 1.71
N LEU A 99 -9.21 15.31 1.66
CA LEU A 99 -8.75 16.14 2.78
C LEU A 99 -9.60 17.41 3.00
N LEU A 100 -10.01 18.09 1.93
CA LEU A 100 -10.68 19.39 1.98
C LEU A 100 -12.20 19.31 1.78
N SER A 101 -12.70 18.15 1.34
CA SER A 101 -14.11 17.90 1.09
C SER A 101 -14.42 16.39 1.18
N PRO A 102 -15.70 15.97 1.11
CA PRO A 102 -16.05 14.54 1.13
C PRO A 102 -15.41 13.70 0.02
N LEU A 103 -15.04 14.33 -1.10
CA LEU A 103 -14.25 13.76 -2.19
C LEU A 103 -13.63 14.94 -2.98
N ASP A 104 -12.31 15.06 -2.94
CA ASP A 104 -11.56 16.12 -3.62
C ASP A 104 -11.21 15.76 -5.07
N SER A 105 -10.75 14.53 -5.27
CA SER A 105 -10.43 14.00 -6.58
C SER A 105 -10.43 12.47 -6.63
N ILE A 106 -10.50 11.96 -7.85
CA ILE A 106 -10.33 10.55 -8.20
C ILE A 106 -9.18 10.46 -9.19
N GLN A 107 -8.23 9.58 -8.95
CA GLN A 107 -7.08 9.36 -9.80
C GLN A 107 -7.06 7.93 -10.27
N PHE A 108 -6.66 7.70 -11.51
CA PHE A 108 -6.51 6.34 -12.02
C PHE A 108 -5.36 6.21 -13.01
N VAL A 109 -4.78 5.01 -13.03
CA VAL A 109 -3.76 4.62 -13.99
C VAL A 109 -4.09 3.24 -14.53
N ILE A 110 -4.04 3.08 -15.84
CA ILE A 110 -4.37 1.83 -16.52
C ILE A 110 -3.11 1.34 -17.22
N TYR A 111 -2.71 0.11 -16.92
CA TYR A 111 -1.67 -0.59 -17.65
C TYR A 111 -2.31 -1.59 -18.61
N GLN A 112 -2.09 -1.41 -19.91
CA GLN A 112 -2.63 -2.24 -20.98
C GLN A 112 -1.67 -2.25 -22.17
N ASN A 113 -1.43 -3.43 -22.76
CA ASN A 113 -0.59 -3.57 -23.97
C ASN A 113 0.80 -2.93 -23.85
N ASN A 114 1.46 -3.08 -22.68
CA ASN A 114 2.75 -2.46 -22.35
C ASN A 114 2.75 -0.91 -22.32
N SER A 115 1.57 -0.29 -22.30
CA SER A 115 1.38 1.15 -22.22
C SER A 115 0.67 1.54 -20.93
N PHE A 116 0.95 2.75 -20.46
CA PHE A 116 0.23 3.36 -19.34
C PHE A 116 -0.69 4.45 -19.87
N TYR A 117 -1.92 4.44 -19.40
CA TYR A 117 -2.88 5.51 -19.56
C TYR A 117 -3.19 6.08 -18.18
N SER A 118 -3.40 7.39 -18.06
CA SER A 118 -3.71 7.99 -16.77
C SER A 118 -4.85 8.99 -16.86
N GLY A 119 -5.56 9.16 -15.75
CA GLY A 119 -6.65 10.12 -15.66
C GLY A 119 -6.81 10.71 -14.28
N PHE A 120 -7.39 11.90 -14.25
CA PHE A 120 -7.59 12.69 -13.05
C PHE A 120 -8.94 13.41 -13.11
N ILE A 121 -9.76 13.23 -12.08
CA ILE A 121 -11.10 13.80 -11.97
C ILE A 121 -11.14 14.69 -10.74
N PHE A 122 -11.32 16.00 -10.95
CA PHE A 122 -11.56 16.93 -9.85
C PHE A 122 -13.03 16.98 -9.46
N THR A 123 -13.30 16.86 -8.17
CA THR A 123 -14.66 16.93 -7.59
C THR A 123 -14.82 18.04 -6.55
N ASN A 124 -13.72 18.71 -6.18
CA ASN A 124 -13.73 19.88 -5.32
C ASN A 124 -13.37 21.17 -6.10
N PRO A 125 -14.32 22.12 -6.26
CA PRO A 125 -14.10 23.35 -7.01
C PRO A 125 -13.11 24.31 -6.33
N LYS A 126 -12.69 24.05 -5.07
CA LYS A 126 -11.64 24.82 -4.40
C LYS A 126 -10.23 24.47 -4.88
N LEU A 127 -10.05 23.33 -5.53
CA LEU A 127 -8.76 22.86 -6.04
C LEU A 127 -8.55 23.23 -7.51
N ALA A 128 -9.56 22.95 -8.34
CA ALA A 128 -9.54 23.20 -9.79
C ALA A 128 -11.00 23.26 -10.30
N LYS A 129 -11.20 23.48 -11.62
CA LYS A 129 -12.53 23.32 -12.20
C LYS A 129 -12.99 21.89 -11.95
N ALA A 130 -14.18 21.70 -11.40
CA ALA A 130 -14.59 20.39 -10.88
C ALA A 130 -16.01 20.03 -11.32
N VAL A 131 -16.25 18.73 -11.45
CA VAL A 131 -17.60 18.17 -11.54
C VAL A 131 -18.14 17.88 -10.14
N SER A 132 -19.43 17.56 -10.00
CA SER A 132 -19.93 17.06 -8.72
C SER A 132 -19.31 15.69 -8.37
N PRO A 133 -19.17 15.32 -7.08
CA PRO A 133 -18.69 13.99 -6.70
C PRO A 133 -19.44 12.84 -7.38
N LYS A 134 -20.78 12.93 -7.47
CA LYS A 134 -21.60 11.91 -8.14
C LYS A 134 -21.30 11.81 -9.63
N GLU A 135 -21.07 12.94 -10.30
CA GLU A 135 -20.72 12.94 -11.72
C GLU A 135 -19.29 12.42 -11.93
N GLY A 136 -18.34 12.79 -11.07
CA GLY A 136 -16.98 12.26 -11.11
C GLY A 136 -16.94 10.73 -10.99
N ILE A 137 -17.77 10.17 -10.11
CA ILE A 137 -17.93 8.71 -9.98
C ILE A 137 -18.55 8.11 -11.24
N LYS A 138 -19.62 8.68 -11.80
CA LYS A 138 -20.18 8.19 -13.07
C LYS A 138 -19.15 8.16 -14.19
N LEU A 139 -18.26 9.15 -14.24
CA LEU A 139 -17.18 9.20 -15.22
C LEU A 139 -16.13 8.11 -14.98
N LEU A 140 -15.72 7.88 -13.72
CA LEU A 140 -14.87 6.73 -13.36
C LEU A 140 -15.52 5.41 -13.82
N ARG A 141 -16.81 5.21 -13.56
CA ARG A 141 -17.55 4.01 -13.96
C ARG A 141 -17.54 3.80 -15.47
N ARG A 142 -17.69 4.88 -16.26
CA ARG A 142 -17.56 4.82 -17.73
C ARG A 142 -16.15 4.39 -18.16
N VAL A 143 -15.10 4.95 -17.56
CA VAL A 143 -13.72 4.55 -17.83
C VAL A 143 -13.51 3.06 -17.52
N ILE A 144 -14.04 2.57 -16.40
CA ILE A 144 -13.98 1.15 -16.06
C ILE A 144 -14.69 0.29 -17.12
N GLU A 145 -15.86 0.71 -17.60
CA GLU A 145 -16.59 0.00 -18.66
C GLU A 145 -15.86 0.05 -20.01
N ASP A 146 -15.21 1.16 -20.35
CA ASP A 146 -14.49 1.32 -21.62
C ASP A 146 -13.24 0.43 -21.67
N PHE A 147 -12.48 0.39 -20.58
CA PHE A 147 -11.21 -0.37 -20.53
C PHE A 147 -11.37 -1.83 -20.10
N LYS A 148 -12.44 -2.16 -19.36
CA LYS A 148 -12.73 -3.50 -18.83
C LYS A 148 -11.51 -4.13 -18.16
N PRO A 149 -10.98 -3.52 -17.07
CA PRO A 149 -9.80 -4.05 -16.41
C PRO A 149 -10.05 -5.46 -15.89
N ASP A 150 -9.07 -6.35 -16.06
CA ASP A 150 -9.12 -7.71 -15.50
C ASP A 150 -9.09 -7.66 -13.97
N VAL A 151 -8.43 -6.62 -13.42
CA VAL A 151 -8.31 -6.37 -11.99
C VAL A 151 -8.14 -4.88 -11.71
N ILE A 152 -8.84 -4.41 -10.67
CA ILE A 152 -8.60 -3.12 -10.04
C ILE A 152 -7.58 -3.30 -8.92
N VAL A 153 -6.68 -2.35 -8.73
CA VAL A 153 -5.62 -2.41 -7.73
C VAL A 153 -5.61 -1.12 -6.94
N GLY A 154 -5.44 -1.24 -5.63
CA GLY A 154 -5.24 -0.09 -4.76
C GLY A 154 -4.40 -0.44 -3.54
N HIS A 155 -4.17 0.52 -2.66
CA HIS A 155 -3.47 0.31 -1.41
C HIS A 155 -4.37 0.66 -0.23
N ASN A 156 -4.80 -0.33 0.55
CA ASN A 156 -5.89 -0.13 1.51
C ASN A 156 -7.20 0.32 0.83
N PHE A 157 -7.46 -0.23 -0.36
CA PHE A 157 -8.49 0.22 -1.30
C PHE A 157 -9.93 0.19 -0.77
N ASN A 158 -10.18 -0.58 0.30
CA ASN A 158 -11.45 -0.50 1.04
C ASN A 158 -11.78 0.92 1.51
N CYS A 159 -10.78 1.75 1.82
CA CYS A 159 -10.98 3.14 2.20
C CYS A 159 -11.53 3.96 1.03
N ASP A 160 -10.92 3.84 -0.16
CA ASP A 160 -11.38 4.49 -1.39
C ASP A 160 -12.80 4.07 -1.75
N ILE A 161 -13.09 2.77 -1.74
CA ILE A 161 -14.44 2.23 -1.99
C ILE A 161 -15.43 2.85 -1.01
N SER A 162 -15.11 2.86 0.29
CA SER A 162 -16.00 3.43 1.32
C SER A 162 -16.27 4.92 1.10
N VAL A 163 -15.26 5.69 0.66
CA VAL A 163 -15.43 7.11 0.35
C VAL A 163 -16.33 7.28 -0.87
N LEU A 164 -16.04 6.57 -1.96
CA LEU A 164 -16.78 6.62 -3.22
C LEU A 164 -18.25 6.22 -3.02
N GLU A 165 -18.52 5.07 -2.41
CA GLU A 165 -19.89 4.58 -2.17
C GLU A 165 -20.68 5.49 -1.22
N ARG A 166 -20.03 6.07 -0.21
CA ARG A 166 -20.67 7.03 0.71
C ARG A 166 -21.12 8.29 -0.02
N VAL A 167 -20.28 8.88 -0.88
CA VAL A 167 -20.67 10.10 -1.62
C VAL A 167 -21.60 9.79 -2.79
N TYR A 168 -21.51 8.59 -3.37
CA TYR A 168 -22.40 8.13 -4.43
C TYR A 168 -23.80 7.81 -3.88
N GLN A 169 -23.88 7.37 -2.62
CA GLN A 169 -25.06 6.89 -1.91
C GLN A 169 -25.64 5.59 -2.47
N ASP A 170 -24.78 4.78 -3.07
CA ASP A 170 -25.11 3.45 -3.60
C ASP A 170 -23.82 2.61 -3.67
N GLN A 171 -23.96 1.29 -3.78
CA GLN A 171 -22.84 0.42 -4.04
C GLN A 171 -22.28 0.64 -5.46
N ILE A 172 -20.99 0.39 -5.61
CA ILE A 172 -20.29 0.43 -6.90
C ILE A 172 -19.67 -0.95 -7.12
N PRO A 173 -20.47 -1.95 -7.58
CA PRO A 173 -20.08 -3.37 -7.60
C PRO A 173 -18.77 -3.65 -8.34
N GLU A 174 -18.48 -2.90 -9.40
CA GLU A 174 -17.26 -3.04 -10.18
C GLU A 174 -15.98 -2.82 -9.36
N LEU A 175 -16.04 -2.10 -8.24
CA LEU A 175 -14.88 -1.86 -7.37
C LEU A 175 -14.59 -3.00 -6.40
N HIS A 176 -15.48 -3.98 -6.24
CA HIS A 176 -15.37 -5.03 -5.20
C HIS A 176 -14.56 -6.26 -5.65
N LYS A 177 -14.08 -6.29 -6.89
CA LYS A 177 -13.13 -7.29 -7.40
C LYS A 177 -11.76 -6.65 -7.61
N TYR A 178 -10.97 -6.59 -6.54
CA TYR A 178 -9.70 -5.85 -6.52
C TYR A 178 -8.56 -6.57 -5.78
N ASP A 179 -7.34 -6.19 -6.12
CA ASP A 179 -6.14 -6.50 -5.35
C ASP A 179 -5.81 -5.37 -4.37
N ASP A 180 -5.79 -5.68 -3.07
CA ASP A 180 -5.32 -4.77 -2.03
C ASP A 180 -3.84 -5.00 -1.73
N THR A 181 -2.99 -4.10 -2.23
CA THR A 181 -1.54 -4.26 -2.09
C THR A 181 -1.06 -4.16 -0.65
N MET A 182 -1.80 -3.51 0.26
CA MET A 182 -1.50 -3.53 1.69
C MET A 182 -1.70 -4.93 2.27
N LYS A 183 -2.79 -5.62 1.90
CA LYS A 183 -3.04 -7.01 2.31
C LYS A 183 -2.03 -7.96 1.66
N MET A 184 -1.72 -7.78 0.37
CA MET A 184 -0.71 -8.57 -0.31
C MET A 184 0.67 -8.43 0.35
N ALA A 185 1.10 -7.21 0.68
CA ALA A 185 2.39 -6.97 1.35
C ALA A 185 2.49 -7.62 2.74
N ARG A 186 1.36 -7.72 3.47
CA ARG A 186 1.30 -8.47 4.73
C ARG A 186 1.37 -9.97 4.50
N LYS A 187 0.61 -10.50 3.53
CA LYS A 187 0.60 -11.93 3.18
C LYS A 187 1.95 -12.44 2.64
N SER A 188 2.69 -11.58 1.93
CA SER A 188 4.03 -11.89 1.41
C SER A 188 5.15 -11.69 2.42
N HIS A 189 4.85 -11.26 3.65
CA HIS A 189 5.80 -10.89 4.69
C HIS A 189 6.69 -9.67 4.37
N VAL A 190 6.56 -9.05 3.20
CA VAL A 190 7.33 -7.85 2.82
C VAL A 190 7.13 -6.71 3.82
N ALA A 191 5.91 -6.54 4.35
CA ALA A 191 5.63 -5.53 5.36
C ALA A 191 6.43 -5.71 6.66
N ASN A 192 6.77 -6.96 7.04
CA ASN A 192 7.58 -7.24 8.23
C ASN A 192 9.03 -6.82 8.02
N ILE A 193 9.57 -7.07 6.81
CA ILE A 193 10.94 -6.73 6.45
C ILE A 193 11.12 -5.20 6.33
N VAL A 194 10.14 -4.53 5.72
CA VAL A 194 10.11 -3.06 5.64
C VAL A 194 9.79 -2.42 7.00
N GLY A 195 9.18 -3.17 7.92
CA GLY A 195 8.69 -2.67 9.21
C GLY A 195 7.44 -1.79 9.08
N SER A 196 6.76 -1.82 7.93
CA SER A 196 5.51 -1.10 7.68
C SER A 196 4.78 -1.66 6.46
N ALA A 197 3.46 -1.61 6.50
CA ALA A 197 2.61 -1.90 5.35
C ALA A 197 2.14 -0.63 4.61
N ALA A 198 2.56 0.57 5.02
CA ALA A 198 2.13 1.82 4.38
C ALA A 198 2.82 2.03 3.02
N LEU A 199 2.04 2.45 2.01
CA LEU A 199 2.50 2.64 0.63
C LEU A 199 3.81 3.43 0.55
N LYS A 200 3.84 4.66 1.09
CA LYS A 200 5.03 5.52 1.10
C LYS A 200 6.29 4.78 1.58
N LYS A 201 6.19 4.06 2.70
CA LYS A 201 7.34 3.32 3.28
C LYS A 201 7.75 2.13 2.42
N LEU A 202 6.78 1.38 1.88
CA LEU A 202 7.05 0.26 0.97
C LEU A 202 7.77 0.77 -0.28
N ILE A 203 7.27 1.82 -0.91
CA ILE A 203 7.85 2.37 -2.14
C ILE A 203 9.27 2.91 -1.91
N GLN A 204 9.46 3.71 -0.86
CA GLN A 204 10.77 4.23 -0.50
C GLN A 204 11.79 3.12 -0.22
N LYS A 205 11.41 2.07 0.52
CA LYS A 205 12.35 1.03 0.95
C LYS A 205 12.60 -0.05 -0.09
N LEU A 206 11.64 -0.36 -0.96
CA LEU A 206 11.78 -1.42 -1.96
C LEU A 206 12.36 -0.90 -3.28
N PHE A 207 12.05 0.35 -3.63
CA PHE A 207 12.34 0.90 -4.94
C PHE A 207 13.24 2.15 -4.91
N ASP A 208 13.61 2.65 -3.72
CA ASP A 208 14.42 3.86 -3.54
C ASP A 208 13.82 5.12 -4.19
N ILE A 209 12.48 5.19 -4.20
CA ILE A 209 11.74 6.32 -4.80
C ILE A 209 11.34 7.29 -3.70
N LYS A 210 11.64 8.58 -3.89
CA LYS A 210 11.14 9.66 -3.05
C LYS A 210 9.66 9.89 -3.34
N VAL A 211 8.82 9.73 -2.31
CA VAL A 211 7.37 9.96 -2.37
C VAL A 211 7.05 11.36 -1.84
N ILE A 212 6.18 12.06 -2.56
CA ILE A 212 5.71 13.42 -2.24
C ILE A 212 4.83 13.38 -0.98
N GLU A 213 4.84 14.44 -0.18
CA GLU A 213 3.97 14.54 1.00
C GLU A 213 2.65 15.23 0.67
N VAL A 214 1.54 14.64 1.12
CA VAL A 214 0.17 15.11 0.85
C VAL A 214 -0.03 16.61 1.16
N TYR A 215 0.43 17.09 2.32
CA TYR A 215 0.28 18.51 2.70
C TYR A 215 1.07 19.47 1.81
N LYS A 216 2.14 19.00 1.17
CA LYS A 216 2.89 19.78 0.18
C LYS A 216 2.16 19.77 -1.16
N ALA A 217 1.56 18.62 -1.52
CA ALA A 217 0.73 18.46 -2.71
C ALA A 217 -0.46 19.43 -2.71
N TYR A 218 -1.21 19.56 -1.62
CA TYR A 218 -2.36 20.48 -1.56
C TYR A 218 -2.04 21.98 -1.69
N LYS A 219 -0.76 22.38 -1.74
CA LYS A 219 -0.34 23.77 -1.94
C LYS A 219 -0.06 24.12 -3.39
N ASP A 220 0.07 23.13 -4.26
CA ASP A 220 0.41 23.30 -5.68
C ASP A 220 -0.33 22.23 -6.49
N LEU A 221 -1.19 22.68 -7.40
CA LEU A 221 -2.06 21.79 -8.17
C LEU A 221 -1.28 20.78 -9.03
N THR A 222 -0.10 21.16 -9.56
CA THR A 222 0.75 20.26 -10.35
C THR A 222 1.31 19.16 -9.47
N ILE A 223 1.77 19.52 -8.26
CA ILE A 223 2.29 18.57 -7.28
C ILE A 223 1.17 17.66 -6.78
N PHE A 224 -0.04 18.18 -6.57
CA PHE A 224 -1.21 17.41 -6.20
C PHE A 224 -1.57 16.33 -7.22
N ILE A 225 -1.56 16.72 -8.51
CA ILE A 225 -1.81 15.80 -9.61
C ILE A 225 -0.73 14.71 -9.67
N GLU A 226 0.56 15.10 -9.63
CA GLU A 226 1.67 14.12 -9.65
C GLU A 226 1.55 13.15 -8.48
N TYR A 227 1.30 13.66 -7.27
CA TYR A 227 1.12 12.86 -6.08
C TYR A 227 -0.02 11.84 -6.23
N GLY A 228 -1.22 12.27 -6.61
CA GLY A 228 -2.36 11.36 -6.74
C GLY A 228 -2.20 10.32 -7.87
N LEU A 229 -1.57 10.68 -9.00
CA LEU A 229 -1.26 9.72 -10.05
C LEU A 229 -0.21 8.69 -9.61
N MET A 230 0.78 9.11 -8.83
CA MET A 230 1.77 8.19 -8.27
C MET A 230 1.14 7.23 -7.25
N ASP A 231 0.22 7.70 -6.41
CA ASP A 231 -0.47 6.84 -5.44
C ASP A 231 -1.43 5.84 -6.12
N ALA A 232 -1.99 6.17 -7.29
CA ALA A 232 -2.70 5.20 -8.15
C ALA A 232 -1.76 4.23 -8.90
N LEU A 233 -0.56 4.68 -9.30
CA LEU A 233 0.41 3.89 -10.06
C LEU A 233 1.20 2.90 -9.19
N PHE A 234 1.64 3.33 -8.01
CA PHE A 234 2.49 2.53 -7.12
C PHE A 234 1.89 1.18 -6.72
N PRO A 235 0.56 1.04 -6.48
CA PRO A 235 -0.07 -0.24 -6.27
C PRO A 235 0.13 -1.22 -7.45
N ILE A 236 0.11 -0.76 -8.70
CA ILE A 236 0.35 -1.62 -9.87
C ILE A 236 1.77 -2.20 -9.81
N TYR A 237 2.77 -1.36 -9.52
CA TYR A 237 4.16 -1.80 -9.39
C TYR A 237 4.39 -2.70 -8.18
N LEU A 238 3.79 -2.34 -7.04
CA LEU A 238 3.89 -3.12 -5.82
C LEU A 238 3.26 -4.51 -6.02
N ARG A 239 2.10 -4.60 -6.68
CA ARG A 239 1.47 -5.87 -7.07
C ARG A 239 2.44 -6.74 -7.87
N TYR A 240 3.07 -6.21 -8.91
CA TYR A 240 4.06 -6.94 -9.73
C TYR A 240 5.23 -7.47 -8.88
N PHE A 241 5.82 -6.60 -8.06
CA PHE A 241 6.93 -6.98 -7.18
C PHE A 241 6.53 -8.09 -6.19
N LEU A 242 5.36 -7.95 -5.55
CA LEU A 242 4.87 -8.91 -4.57
C LEU A 242 4.61 -10.29 -5.20
N MET A 243 4.19 -10.33 -6.47
CA MET A 243 3.94 -11.59 -7.17
C MET A 243 5.22 -12.26 -7.68
N THR A 244 6.22 -11.48 -8.10
CA THR A 244 7.36 -12.00 -8.88
C THR A 244 8.70 -11.95 -8.14
N GLY A 245 8.81 -11.12 -7.10
CA GLY A 245 10.08 -10.79 -6.45
C GLY A 245 11.00 -9.91 -7.30
N ARG A 246 10.56 -9.50 -8.50
CA ARG A 246 11.36 -8.69 -9.43
C ARG A 246 10.98 -7.22 -9.29
N LYS A 247 11.99 -6.35 -9.24
CA LYS A 247 11.75 -4.91 -9.32
C LYS A 247 11.16 -4.57 -10.70
N PRO A 248 10.05 -3.84 -10.77
CA PRO A 248 9.53 -3.39 -12.04
C PRO A 248 10.42 -2.28 -12.61
N GLU A 249 10.43 -2.16 -13.94
CA GLU A 249 10.90 -0.95 -14.59
C GLU A 249 9.86 0.16 -14.38
N PHE A 250 10.24 1.21 -13.65
CA PHE A 250 9.35 2.33 -13.39
C PHE A 250 9.24 3.22 -14.63
N LYS A 251 8.10 3.12 -15.30
CA LYS A 251 7.67 4.09 -16.33
C LYS A 251 6.60 4.99 -15.73
N LYS A 252 6.84 6.29 -15.72
CA LYS A 252 5.79 7.26 -15.37
C LYS A 252 4.85 7.44 -16.56
N PRO A 253 3.55 7.71 -16.35
CA PRO A 253 2.69 8.22 -17.41
C PRO A 253 3.33 9.50 -17.99
N GLU A 254 3.53 9.55 -19.31
CA GLU A 254 4.16 10.70 -19.98
C GLU A 254 3.19 11.89 -20.11
N LYS A 255 1.89 11.63 -20.01
CA LYS A 255 0.80 12.62 -20.05
C LYS A 255 -0.41 12.11 -19.26
N ILE A 256 -1.34 13.02 -18.96
CA ILE A 256 -2.69 12.64 -18.54
C ILE A 256 -3.51 12.43 -19.80
N ASP A 257 -3.88 11.18 -20.07
CA ASP A 257 -4.69 10.82 -21.23
C ASP A 257 -6.16 11.23 -21.04
N TYR A 258 -6.63 11.24 -19.79
CA TYR A 258 -8.00 11.54 -19.41
C TYR A 258 -8.07 12.62 -18.35
N LEU A 259 -7.98 13.86 -18.80
CA LEU A 259 -8.28 15.03 -17.98
C LEU A 259 -9.71 15.48 -18.32
N ILE A 260 -10.64 15.25 -17.40
CA ILE A 260 -12.08 15.29 -17.68
C ILE A 260 -12.61 16.68 -18.07
N LEU A 261 -11.95 17.73 -17.59
CA LEU A 261 -12.27 19.11 -17.94
C LEU A 261 -11.03 19.74 -18.58
N PRO A 262 -11.01 19.93 -19.91
CA PRO A 262 -9.85 20.44 -20.66
C PRO A 262 -9.30 21.77 -20.11
N GLU A 263 -10.13 22.55 -19.40
CA GLU A 263 -9.70 23.80 -18.78
C GLU A 263 -8.76 23.61 -17.58
N ASN A 264 -8.61 22.37 -17.09
CA ASN A 264 -7.60 22.00 -16.11
C ASN A 264 -6.33 21.45 -16.77
N GLU A 265 -6.16 21.60 -18.09
CA GLU A 265 -4.98 21.12 -18.80
C GLU A 265 -3.75 21.81 -18.22
N ILE A 266 -2.96 21.03 -17.49
CA ILE A 266 -1.69 21.44 -16.91
C ILE A 266 -0.62 20.66 -17.64
N GLU A 267 0.34 21.38 -18.21
CA GLU A 267 1.55 20.77 -18.72
C GLU A 267 2.29 20.16 -17.52
N LEU A 268 2.21 18.83 -17.38
CA LEU A 268 2.97 18.12 -16.38
C LEU A 268 4.44 18.18 -16.77
N LYS A 269 5.16 19.13 -16.18
CA LYS A 269 6.61 19.24 -16.30
C LYS A 269 7.26 18.13 -15.48
N TYR A 270 7.19 16.91 -15.98
CA TYR A 270 7.92 15.80 -15.40
C TYR A 270 9.42 16.08 -15.55
N LYS A 271 10.09 16.38 -14.43
CA LYS A 271 11.53 16.14 -14.40
C LYS A 271 11.72 14.64 -14.56
N LYS A 272 12.42 14.22 -15.62
CA LYS A 272 12.95 12.85 -15.72
C LYS A 272 13.57 12.50 -14.37
N ILE A 273 13.05 11.49 -13.68
CA ILE A 273 13.76 10.93 -12.54
C ILE A 273 14.90 10.14 -13.16
N HIS A 274 16.09 10.73 -13.16
CA HIS A 274 17.31 9.96 -13.37
C HIS A 274 17.52 9.09 -12.15
N PHE A 275 17.45 7.78 -12.33
CA PHE A 275 18.06 6.85 -11.40
C PHE A 275 19.57 7.05 -11.49
N PRO A 276 20.29 7.14 -10.37
CA PRO A 276 21.72 6.92 -10.41
C PRO A 276 21.94 5.51 -10.96
N GLU A 277 22.63 5.40 -12.08
CA GLU A 277 23.27 4.16 -12.48
C GLU A 277 24.43 3.95 -11.50
N GLU A 278 24.28 2.97 -10.61
CA GLU A 278 25.30 2.07 -10.00
C GLU A 278 24.78 1.40 -8.73
#